data_AF-A0A497E4P8-F1
#
_entry.id   AF-A0A497E4P8-F1
#
_cell.length_a   1.000
_cell.length_b   1.000
_cell.length_c   1.000
_cell.angle_alpha   90.00
_cell.angle_beta   90.00
_cell.angle_gamma   90.00
#
_symmetry.space_group_name_H-M   'P 1'
#
loop_
_entity.id
_entity.type
_entity.pdbx_description
1 polymer ?
#
loop_
_entity_poly.entity_id
_entity_poly.type
_entity_poly.pdbx_seq_one_letter_code
_entity_poly.pdbx_strand_id
1 'polypeptide(L)' 'MNVNEFYRNYLDIPTPYVHQVKTWEIIEKGRHLLLLKAPTGSGKTEAAIAPFLAQFVEDRF' A
#
# COMPACT_ATOMS: atom_id res chain seq x y z
N MET A 1 4.32 -2.76 10.40
CA MET A 1 3.74 -1.40 10.51
C MET A 1 2.24 -1.41 10.21
N ASN A 2 1.44 -0.52 10.80
CA ASN A 2 0.02 -0.37 10.44
C ASN A 2 -0.13 0.32 9.08
N VAL A 3 -0.89 -0.27 8.15
CA VAL A 3 -1.10 0.28 6.81
C VAL A 3 -1.67 1.70 6.84
N ASN A 4 -2.66 1.97 7.69
CA ASN A 4 -3.27 3.31 7.77
C ASN A 4 -2.27 4.36 8.25
N GLU A 5 -1.39 4.00 9.19
CA GLU A 5 -0.33 4.88 9.67
C GLU A 5 0.70 5.14 8.57
N PHE A 6 1.06 4.12 7.78
CA PHE A 6 2.01 4.31 6.69
C PHE A 6 1.49 5.32 5.65
N TYR A 7 0.25 5.11 5.18
CA TYR A 7 -0.37 6.00 4.20
C TYR A 7 -0.50 7.43 4.74
N ARG A 8 -0.87 7.58 6.01
CA ARG A 8 -0.98 8.90 6.64
C ARG A 8 0.36 9.59 6.78
N ASN A 9 1.36 8.90 7.32
CA ASN A 9 2.61 9.52 7.77
C ASN A 9 3.63 9.70 6.63
N TYR A 10 3.58 8.84 5.60
CA TYR A 10 4.60 8.84 4.53
C TYR A 10 4.05 9.19 3.14
N LEU A 11 2.74 9.07 2.92
CA LEU A 11 2.12 9.34 1.62
C LEU A 11 1.09 10.48 1.65
N ASP A 12 0.91 11.14 2.80
CA ASP A 12 -0.06 12.22 3.01
C ASP A 12 -1.50 11.83 2.57
N ILE A 13 -1.86 10.56 2.80
CA ILE A 13 -3.20 10.02 2.54
C ILE A 13 -3.85 9.72 3.89
N PRO A 14 -4.69 10.63 4.43
CA PRO A 14 -5.23 10.50 5.79
C PRO A 14 -6.13 9.28 5.99
N THR A 15 -6.81 8.86 4.92
CA THR A 15 -7.71 7.71 4.89
C THR A 15 -7.47 6.95 3.57
N PRO A 16 -6.69 5.86 3.58
CA PRO A 16 -6.44 5.09 2.37
C PRO A 16 -7.71 4.45 1.84
N TYR A 17 -7.78 4.32 0.51
CA TYR A 17 -8.87 3.61 -0.14
C TYR A 17 -8.83 2.11 0.18
N VAL A 18 -9.99 1.45 0.09
CA VAL A 18 -10.11 0.01 0.38
C VAL A 18 -9.16 -0.83 -0.47
N HIS A 19 -8.93 -0.48 -1.74
CA HIS A 19 -8.02 -1.23 -2.61
C HIS A 19 -6.54 -1.06 -2.23
N GLN A 20 -6.15 0.07 -1.65
CA GLN A 20 -4.80 0.31 -1.12
C GLN A 20 -4.52 -0.59 0.07
N VAL A 21 -5.45 -0.63 1.04
CA VAL A 21 -5.38 -1.48 2.22
C VAL A 21 -5.35 -2.96 1.84
N LYS A 22 -6.28 -3.41 0.97
CA LYS A 22 -6.33 -4.81 0.53
C LYS A 22 -5.08 -5.25 -0.22
N THR A 23 -4.53 -4.38 -1.08
CA THR A 23 -3.29 -4.68 -1.81
C THR A 23 -2.13 -4.91 -0.85
N TRP A 24 -1.99 -4.04 0.15
CA TRP A 24 -1.00 -4.18 1.19
C TRP A 24 -1.12 -5.51 1.94
N GLU A 25 -2.32 -5.85 2.42
CA GLU A 25 -2.56 -7.09 3.15
C GLU A 25 -2.28 -8.35 2.31
N ILE A 26 -2.53 -8.31 1.01
CA ILE A 26 -2.21 -9.41 0.08
C ILE A 26 -0.70 -9.60 -0.02
N ILE A 27 0.04 -8.50 -0.21
CA ILE A 27 1.50 -8.51 -0.37
C ILE A 27 2.20 -8.94 0.93
N GLU A 28 1.78 -8.41 2.09
CA GLU A 28 2.31 -8.80 3.41
C GLU A 28 2.09 -10.29 3.71
N LYS A 29 1.02 -10.90 3.18
CA LYS A 29 0.78 -12.35 3.28
C LYS A 29 1.64 -13.19 2.32
N GLY A 30 2.63 -12.58 1.66
CA GLY A 30 3.50 -13.23 0.69
C GLY A 30 2.79 -13.67 -0.59
N ARG A 31 1.63 -13.09 -0.90
CA ARG A 31 0.87 -13.42 -2.12
C ARG A 31 1.15 -12.40 -3.21
N HIS A 32 1.08 -12.86 -4.46
CA HIS A 32 1.27 -12.01 -5.63
C HIS A 32 -0.06 -11.42 -6.10
N LEU A 33 -0.13 -10.08 -6.14
CA LEU A 33 -1.25 -9.38 -6.77
C LEU A 33 -1.04 -9.35 -8.29
N LEU A 34 -1.87 -10.10 -9.03
CA LEU A 34 -1.78 -10.15 -10.49
C LEU A 34 -2.55 -9.02 -11.18
N LEU A 35 -3.68 -8.60 -10.59
CA LEU A 35 -4.55 -7.57 -11.17
C LEU A 35 -5.12 -6.66 -10.08
N LEU A 36 -4.89 -5.36 -10.23
CA LEU A 36 -5.51 -4.31 -9.41
C LEU A 36 -6.52 -3.51 -10.24
N LYS A 37 -7.81 -3.77 -10.06
CA LYS A 37 -8.88 -3.00 -10.71
C LYS A 37 -9.36 -1.87 -9.79
N ALA A 38 -9.08 -0.64 -10.18
CA ALA A 38 -9.59 0.57 -9.54
C ALA A 38 -9.73 1.74 -10.54
N PRO A 39 -10.57 2.75 -10.28
CA PRO A 39 -10.75 3.91 -11.16
C PRO A 39 -9.44 4.65 -11.46
N THR A 40 -9.37 5.40 -12.56
CA THR A 40 -8.28 6.35 -12.80
C THR A 40 -8.24 7.41 -11.71
N GLY A 41 -7.05 7.85 -11.32
CA GLY A 41 -6.86 8.81 -10.22
C GLY A 41 -7.06 8.25 -8.81
N SER A 42 -7.47 6.99 -8.62
CA SER A 42 -7.75 6.43 -7.29
C SER A 42 -6.50 5.95 -6.53
N GLY A 43 -5.30 6.36 -6.94
CA GLY A 43 -4.05 5.98 -6.29
C GLY A 43 -3.66 4.49 -6.42
N LYS A 44 -3.79 3.92 -7.63
CA LYS A 44 -3.37 2.52 -7.93
C LYS A 44 -1.87 2.33 -7.85
N THR A 45 -1.10 3.35 -8.20
CA THR A 45 0.37 3.30 -8.19
C THR A 45 0.85 3.18 -6.75
N GLU A 46 0.33 4.03 -5.88
CA GLU A 46 0.56 4.06 -4.43
C GLU A 46 0.20 2.70 -3.82
N ALA A 47 -0.96 2.15 -4.18
CA ALA A 47 -1.36 0.81 -3.73
C ALA A 47 -0.30 -0.25 -4.03
N ALA A 48 0.30 -0.22 -5.22
CA ALA A 48 1.28 -1.21 -5.65
C ALA A 48 2.67 -1.01 -5.02
N ILE A 49 3.13 0.24 -4.87
CA ILE A 49 4.50 0.55 -4.41
C ILE A 49 4.60 0.70 -2.90
N ALA A 50 3.53 1.09 -2.20
CA ALA A 50 3.57 1.41 -0.78
C ALA A 50 4.09 0.23 0.09
N PRO A 51 3.67 -1.04 -0.12
CA PRO A 51 4.20 -2.17 0.65
C PRO A 51 5.70 -2.38 0.44
N PHE A 52 6.19 -2.14 -0.78
CA PHE A 52 7.62 -2.19 -1.07
C PHE A 52 8.35 -1.03 -0.37
N LEU A 53 7.83 0.21 -0.43
CA LEU A 53 8.46 1.36 0.22
C LEU A 53 8.51 1.23 1.75
N ALA A 54 7.57 0.49 2.34
CA ALA A 54 7.53 0.19 3.76
C ALA A 54 8.82 -0.42 4.31
N GLN A 55 9.50 -1.25 3.50
CA GLN A 55 10.70 -1.97 3.93
C GLN A 55 11.85 -1.00 4.28
N PHE A 56 11.90 0.18 3.66
CA PHE A 56 12.92 1.19 3.95
C PHE A 56 12.64 1.96 5.24
N VAL A 57 11.37 2.09 5.62
CA VAL A 57 10.98 2.70 6.90
C VAL A 57 11.27 1.76 8.07
N GLU A 58 11.15 0.45 7.82
CA GLU A 58 11.36 -0.59 8.84
C GLU A 58 12.79 -1.13 8.85
N ASP A 59 13.72 -0.53 8.10
CA ASP A 59 15.11 -0.99 7.94
C ASP A 59 15.23 -2.49 7.58
N ARG A 60 14.31 -2.99 6.74
CA ARG A 60 14.20 -4.38 6.27
C ARG A 60 14.73 -4.56 4.84
N PHE A 61 15.89 -3.99 4.51
CA PHE A 61 16.53 -4.09 3.18
C PHE A 61 17.72 -5.06 3.14
#